data_AF-A0A2T0K3E8-F1
#
_entry.id   AF-A0A2T0K3E8-F1
#
_cell.length_a   1.000
_cell.length_b   1.000
_cell.length_c   1.000
_cell.angle_alpha   90.00
_cell.angle_beta   90.00
_cell.angle_gamma   90.00
#
_symmetry.space_group_name_H-M   'P 1'
#
loop_
_entity.id
_entity.type
_entity.pdbx_description
1 polymer ?
#
loop_
_entity_poly.entity_id
_entity_poly.type
_entity_poly.pdbx_seq_one_letter_code
_entity_poly.pdbx_strand_id
1 'polypeptide(L)' 'MTTVDGMREIAECTADALAAAGLVFIEDERLDELAETLRVFLSAAGLPLDEPRR' A
#
# COMPACT_ATOMS: atom_id res chain seq x y z
N MET A 1 13.48 7.28 9.41
CA MET A 1 12.90 7.97 8.24
C MET A 1 12.17 6.90 7.46
N THR A 2 11.05 6.39 8.00
CA THR A 2 10.68 4.96 7.81
C THR A 2 9.18 4.67 7.84
N THR A 3 8.32 5.59 7.40
CA THR A 3 6.86 5.32 7.33
C THR A 3 6.22 5.68 5.99
N VAL A 4 6.68 6.76 5.34
CA VAL A 4 6.14 7.17 4.02
C VAL A 4 6.53 6.18 2.91
N ASP A 5 7.74 5.61 2.95
CA ASP A 5 8.22 4.71 1.89
C ASP A 5 7.57 3.31 1.93
N GLY A 6 7.27 2.78 3.13
CA GLY A 6 6.79 1.40 3.27
C GLY A 6 5.35 1.18 2.78
N MET A 7 4.46 2.16 2.94
CA MET A 7 3.09 2.03 2.43
C MET A 7 3.01 2.17 0.92
N ARG A 8 3.92 2.94 0.31
CA ARG A 8 4.03 3.04 -1.14
C ARG A 8 4.52 1.72 -1.75
N GLU A 9 5.51 1.07 -1.15
CA GLU A 9 5.93 -0.28 -1.56
C GLU A 9 4.78 -1.31 -1.49
N ILE A 10 3.96 -1.25 -0.43
CA ILE A 10 2.78 -2.12 -0.30
C ILE A 10 1.74 -1.81 -1.38
N ALA A 11 1.54 -0.53 -1.71
CA ALA A 11 0.65 -0.11 -2.78
C ALA A 11 1.13 -0.59 -4.15
N GLU A 12 2.42 -0.46 -4.44
CA GLU A 12 3.06 -1.00 -5.66
C GLU A 12 2.86 -2.51 -5.78
N CYS A 13 3.20 -3.26 -4.72
CA CYS A 13 2.99 -4.72 -4.70
C CYS A 13 1.52 -5.11 -4.91
N THR A 14 0.60 -4.32 -4.35
CA THR A 14 -0.85 -4.55 -4.50
C THR A 14 -1.30 -4.25 -5.92
N ALA A 15 -0.83 -3.16 -6.51
CA ALA A 15 -1.12 -2.79 -7.89
C ALA A 15 -0.62 -3.86 -8.88
N ASP A 16 0.61 -4.35 -8.70
CA ASP A 16 1.19 -5.41 -9.51
C ASP A 16 0.39 -6.71 -9.41
N ALA A 17 -0.04 -7.09 -8.20
CA ALA A 17 -0.85 -8.29 -7.99
C ALA A 17 -2.23 -8.18 -8.68
N LEU A 18 -2.87 -7.02 -8.60
CA LEU A 18 -4.15 -6.75 -9.26
C LEU A 18 -4.03 -6.76 -10.79
N ALA A 19 -2.93 -6.20 -11.32
CA ALA A 19 -2.64 -6.20 -12.75
C ALA A 19 -2.34 -7.62 -13.25
N ALA A 20 -1.53 -8.39 -12.53
CA ALA A 20 -1.21 -9.78 -12.84
C ALA A 20 -2.47 -10.69 -12.79
N ALA A 21 -3.43 -10.38 -11.92
CA ALA A 21 -4.72 -11.05 -11.88
C ALA A 21 -5.69 -10.61 -13.00
N GLY A 22 -5.32 -9.62 -13.82
CA GLY A 22 -6.15 -9.08 -14.89
C GLY A 22 -7.35 -8.28 -14.39
N LEU A 23 -7.33 -7.80 -13.14
CA LEU A 23 -8.45 -7.10 -12.52
C LEU A 23 -8.43 -5.60 -12.84
N VAL A 24 -7.29 -4.94 -12.61
CA VAL A 24 -7.14 -3.51 -12.83
C VAL A 24 -5.66 -3.15 -13.02
N PHE A 25 -5.40 -2.14 -13.85
CA PHE A 25 -4.12 -1.47 -13.92
C PHE A 25 -4.20 -0.14 -13.16
N ILE A 26 -3.25 0.09 -12.26
CA ILE A 26 -3.17 1.30 -11.44
C ILE A 26 -1.93 2.07 -11.90
N GLU A 27 -2.13 3.33 -12.29
CA GLU A 27 -1.05 4.21 -12.74
C GLU A 27 -0.17 4.65 -11.56
N ASP A 28 1.12 4.90 -11.83
CA ASP A 28 2.11 5.28 -10.82
C ASP A 28 1.70 6.53 -10.02
N GLU A 29 1.09 7.51 -10.68
CA GLU A 29 0.57 8.74 -10.05
C GLU A 29 -0.58 8.49 -9.06
N ARG A 30 -1.19 7.30 -9.09
CA ARG A 30 -2.29 6.90 -8.21
C ARG A 30 -1.82 6.06 -7.03
N LEU A 31 -0.54 5.68 -6.99
CA LEU A 31 0.00 4.80 -5.95
C LEU A 31 -0.05 5.42 -4.55
N ASP A 32 0.14 6.74 -4.43
CA ASP A 32 0.05 7.42 -3.13
C ASP A 32 -1.38 7.39 -2.56
N GLU A 33 -2.39 7.52 -3.41
CA GLU A 33 -3.79 7.41 -2.98
C GLU A 33 -4.17 5.98 -2.58
N LEU A 34 -3.61 5.00 -3.31
CA LEU A 34 -3.74 3.59 -2.94
C LEU A 34 -3.04 3.30 -1.61
N ALA A 35 -1.83 3.82 -1.41
CA ALA A 35 -1.07 3.69 -0.17
C ALA A 35 -1.86 4.25 1.02
N GLU A 36 -2.44 5.43 0.90
CA GLU A 36 -3.30 6.02 1.94
C GLU A 36 -4.55 5.17 2.22
N THR A 37 -5.19 4.65 1.17
CA THR A 37 -6.37 3.79 1.30
C THR A 37 -6.02 2.49 2.05
N LEU A 38 -4.92 1.84 1.65
CA LEU A 38 -4.44 0.62 2.30
C LEU A 38 -4.02 0.89 3.74
N ARG A 39 -3.37 2.03 4.02
CA ARG A 39 -2.99 2.44 5.37
C ARG A 39 -4.22 2.52 6.28
N VAL A 40 -5.25 3.26 5.85
CA VAL A 40 -6.50 3.40 6.62
C VAL A 40 -7.16 2.04 6.85
N PHE A 41 -7.25 1.21 5.81
CA PHE A 41 -7.87 -0.11 5.91
C PHE A 41 -7.12 -1.03 6.88
N LEU A 42 -5.81 -1.14 6.76
CA LEU A 42 -4.98 -2.02 7.59
C LEU A 42 -4.93 -1.51 9.04
N SER A 43 -4.86 -0.20 9.27
CA SER A 43 -4.98 0.37 10.62
C SER A 43 -6.34 0.05 11.25
N ALA A 44 -7.44 0.15 10.49
CA ALA A 44 -8.77 -0.23 10.97
C ALA A 44 -8.87 -1.74 11.29
N ALA A 45 -8.11 -2.58 10.57
CA ALA A 45 -7.98 -4.00 10.87
C ALA A 45 -7.09 -4.30 12.10
N GLY A 46 -6.51 -3.28 12.74
CA GLY A 46 -5.67 -3.41 13.93
C GLY A 46 -4.21 -3.78 13.64
N LEU A 47 -3.73 -3.63 12.40
CA LEU A 47 -2.33 -3.88 12.06
C LEU A 47 -1.44 -2.71 12.52
N PRO A 48 -0.32 -3.00 13.22
CA PRO A 48 0.62 -1.97 13.65
C PRO A 48 1.51 -1.54 12.48
N LEU A 49 1.03 -0.60 11.67
CA LEU A 49 1.76 -0.11 10.48
C LEU A 49 2.89 0.89 10.83
N ASP A 50 2.84 1.49 12.02
CA ASP A 50 3.79 2.51 12.46
C ASP A 50 4.90 1.97 13.40
N GLU A 51 4.93 0.66 13.64
CA GLU A 51 5.98 0.07 14.47
C GLU A 51 7.23 -0.25 13.62
N PRO A 52 8.43 0.18 14.04
CA PRO A 52 9.65 -0.16 13.33
C PRO A 52 9.80 -1.69 13.30
N ARG A 53 9.96 -2.26 12.10
CA ARG A 53 10.30 -3.68 11.93
C ARG A 53 11.56 -3.98 12.76
N ARG A 54 11.43 -4.87 13.74
CA ARG A 54 12.54 -5.39 14.55
C ARG A 54 13.43 -6.32 13.75
#